data_AF-A0A2S4MCN1-F1
#
_entry.id   AF-A0A2S4MCN1-F1
#
_cell.length_a   1.000
_cell.length_b   1.000
_cell.length_c   1.000
_cell.angle_alpha   90.00
_cell.angle_beta   90.00
_cell.angle_gamma   90.00
#
_symmetry.space_group_name_H-M   'P 1'
#
loop_
_entity.id
_entity.type
_entity.pdbx_description
1 polymer ?
#
loop_
_entity_poly.entity_id
_entity_poly.type
_entity_poly.pdbx_seq_one_letter_code
_entity_poly.pdbx_strand_id
1 'polypeptide(L)'
;MFSNRTPRDLAGSAPVRSVLTGELISNVSEEFRHEREVEFLCSLSPDCLEDILTGFGRRASHRSITAIRGPAEVRYLRSQINLFRIRSDAVPALIR
;
A
#
# COMPACT_ATOMS: atom_id res chain seq x y z
N MET A 1 22.13 16.95 -16.75
CA MET A 1 22.12 15.85 -17.73
C MET A 1 21.33 14.71 -17.13
N PHE A 2 20.06 14.57 -17.51
CA PHE A 2 19.21 13.47 -17.05
C PHE A 2 19.63 12.21 -17.79
N SER A 3 20.18 11.24 -17.07
CA SER A 3 20.55 9.95 -17.63
C SER A 3 19.29 9.25 -18.14
N ASN A 4 19.19 9.17 -19.48
CA ASN A 4 18.33 8.25 -20.20
C ASN A 4 18.67 6.81 -19.77
N ARG A 5 18.02 6.31 -18.72
CA ARG A 5 17.90 4.87 -18.51
C ARG A 5 16.81 4.37 -19.44
N THR A 6 17.24 3.92 -20.61
CA THR A 6 16.43 3.13 -21.52
C THR A 6 15.83 1.94 -20.75
N PRO A 7 14.51 1.68 -20.83
CA PRO A 7 13.95 0.46 -20.29
C PRO A 7 14.28 -0.68 -21.26
N ARG A 8 15.53 -1.16 -21.19
CA ARG A 8 15.90 -2.45 -21.76
C ARG A 8 15.65 -3.51 -20.69
N ASP A 9 14.88 -4.51 -21.09
CA ASP A 9 14.72 -5.82 -20.44
C ASP A 9 13.80 -5.92 -19.22
N LEU A 10 12.50 -5.78 -19.44
CA LEU A 10 11.49 -6.55 -18.69
C LEU A 10 10.49 -7.19 -19.67
N ALA A 11 11.01 -7.98 -20.60
CA ALA A 11 10.21 -9.02 -21.23
C ALA A 11 9.96 -10.11 -20.17
N GLY A 12 8.73 -10.27 -19.68
CA GLY A 12 8.35 -11.50 -18.98
C GLY A 12 7.36 -11.43 -17.82
N SER A 13 6.88 -10.26 -17.38
CA SER A 13 5.93 -10.22 -16.27
C SER A 13 4.52 -9.82 -16.68
N ALA A 14 3.61 -10.78 -16.73
CA ALA A 14 2.19 -10.46 -16.77
C ALA A 14 1.83 -9.64 -15.50
N PRO A 15 1.20 -8.46 -15.63
CA PRO A 15 0.75 -7.69 -14.47
C PRO A 15 -0.24 -8.54 -13.67
N VAL A 16 -0.10 -8.51 -12.35
CA VAL A 16 -0.98 -9.27 -11.45
C VAL A 16 -2.04 -8.36 -10.89
N ARG A 17 -3.25 -8.89 -10.69
CA ARG A 17 -4.30 -8.14 -10.01
C ARG A 17 -4.00 -8.13 -8.51
N SER A 18 -3.92 -6.95 -7.92
CA SER A 18 -3.84 -6.78 -6.48
C SER A 18 -5.07 -7.39 -5.81
N VAL A 19 -4.87 -8.31 -4.87
CA VAL A 19 -5.96 -8.90 -4.07
C VAL A 19 -6.68 -7.84 -3.23
N LEU A 20 -5.98 -6.76 -2.90
CA LEU A 20 -6.46 -5.70 -2.01
C LEU A 20 -7.12 -4.56 -2.77
N THR A 21 -6.46 -4.07 -3.83
CA THR A 21 -6.91 -2.87 -4.56
C THR A 21 -7.69 -3.21 -5.82
N GLY A 22 -7.59 -4.45 -6.31
CA GLY A 22 -8.17 -4.87 -7.59
C GLY A 22 -7.46 -4.29 -8.82
N GLU A 23 -6.42 -3.47 -8.65
CA GLU A 23 -5.65 -2.86 -9.73
C GLU A 23 -4.60 -3.81 -10.32
N LEU A 24 -4.23 -3.58 -11.58
CA LEU A 24 -3.14 -4.29 -12.24
C LEU A 24 -1.80 -3.68 -11.81
N ILE A 25 -1.01 -4.44 -11.06
CA ILE A 25 0.30 -4.02 -10.57
C ILE A 25 1.41 -4.85 -11.19
N SER A 26 2.60 -4.26 -11.28
CA SER A 26 3.81 -4.95 -11.71
C SER A 26 4.03 -6.21 -10.87
N ASN A 27 4.33 -7.34 -11.52
CA ASN A 27 4.67 -8.57 -10.81
C ASN A 27 6.13 -8.63 -10.34
N VAL A 28 6.97 -7.70 -10.83
CA VAL A 28 8.43 -7.80 -10.74
C VAL A 28 9.03 -7.08 -9.54
N SER A 29 8.31 -6.14 -8.94
CA SER A 29 8.81 -5.38 -7.79
C SER A 29 7.84 -5.49 -6.62
N GLU A 30 8.29 -6.18 -5.57
CA GLU A 30 7.61 -6.19 -4.26
C GLU A 30 7.46 -4.78 -3.69
N GLU A 31 8.45 -3.93 -3.93
CA GLU A 31 8.45 -2.53 -3.48
C GLU A 31 7.29 -1.77 -4.11
N PHE A 32 7.08 -1.89 -5.42
CA PHE A 32 5.95 -1.22 -6.09
C PHE A 32 4.60 -1.75 -5.61
N ARG A 33 4.47 -3.06 -5.39
CA ARG A 33 3.24 -3.66 -4.83
C ARG A 33 2.96 -3.11 -3.43
N HIS A 34 4.00 -2.99 -2.62
CA HIS A 34 3.92 -2.44 -1.28
C HIS A 34 3.55 -0.96 -1.28
N GLU A 35 4.15 -0.14 -2.15
CA GLU A 35 3.80 1.28 -2.30
C GLU A 35 2.32 1.48 -2.66
N ARG A 36 1.81 0.73 -3.64
CA ARG A 36 0.39 0.78 -4.03
C ARG A 36 -0.54 0.31 -2.90
N GLU A 37 -0.13 -0.71 -2.16
CA GLU A 37 -0.87 -1.19 -0.98
C GLU A 37 -0.96 -0.11 0.10
N VAL A 38 0.16 0.54 0.44
CA VAL A 38 0.19 1.62 1.43
C VAL A 38 -0.65 2.82 0.97
N GLU A 39 -0.55 3.22 -0.30
CA GLU A 39 -1.35 4.32 -0.88
C GLU A 39 -2.85 4.03 -0.79
N PHE A 40 -3.28 2.83 -1.17
CA PHE A 40 -4.67 2.41 -1.04
C PHE A 40 -5.14 2.46 0.42
N LEU A 41 -4.38 1.88 1.35
CA LEU A 41 -4.72 1.88 2.77
C LEU A 41 -4.81 3.30 3.34
N CYS A 42 -3.97 4.23 2.86
CA CYS A 42 -4.03 5.64 3.24
C CYS A 42 -5.30 6.34 2.74
N SER A 43 -5.84 5.94 1.57
CA SER A 43 -7.05 6.53 0.98
C SER A 43 -8.35 6.15 1.73
N LEU A 44 -8.31 5.11 2.57
CA LEU A 44 -9.46 4.63 3.31
C LEU A 44 -9.79 5.53 4.50
N SER A 45 -11.09 5.63 4.81
CA SER A 45 -11.54 6.19 6.09
C SER A 45 -10.95 5.41 7.27
N PRO A 46 -10.70 6.05 8.42
CA PRO A 46 -10.12 5.38 9.60
C PRO A 46 -10.84 4.08 10.00
N ASP A 47 -12.17 4.09 10.02
CA ASP A 47 -12.98 2.92 10.38
C ASP A 47 -12.76 1.75 9.40
N CYS A 48 -12.78 2.05 8.09
CA CYS A 48 -12.55 1.05 7.04
C CYS A 48 -11.12 0.51 7.06
N LEU A 49 -10.14 1.36 7.37
CA LEU A 49 -8.75 0.95 7.54
C LEU A 49 -8.60 -0.03 8.72
N GLU A 50 -9.21 0.27 9.86
CA GLU A 50 -9.19 -0.62 11.02
C GLU A 50 -9.89 -1.95 10.75
N ASP A 51 -11.02 -1.93 10.05
CA ASP A 51 -11.75 -3.13 9.60
C ASP A 51 -10.85 -4.02 8.72
N ILE A 52 -10.13 -3.45 7.76
CA ILE A 52 -9.26 -4.21 6.85
C ILE A 52 -8.01 -4.73 7.57
N LEU A 53 -7.37 -3.90 8.40
CA LEU A 53 -6.14 -4.29 9.09
C LEU A 53 -6.40 -5.38 10.12
N THR A 54 -7.43 -5.22 10.95
CA THR A 54 -7.63 -6.04 12.16
C THR A 54 -8.79 -7.02 12.03
N GLY A 55 -9.80 -6.70 11.24
CA GLY A 55 -11.04 -7.48 11.14
C GLY A 55 -12.00 -7.29 12.31
N PHE A 56 -11.69 -6.36 13.24
CA PHE A 56 -12.39 -6.18 14.51
C PHE A 56 -13.42 -5.06 14.56
N GLY A 57 -13.65 -4.29 13.50
CA GLY A 57 -14.67 -3.25 13.55
C GLY A 57 -16.02 -3.69 12.99
N ARG A 58 -16.76 -2.75 12.41
CA ARG A 58 -18.23 -2.85 12.26
C ARG A 58 -18.67 -4.01 11.36
N ARG A 59 -17.81 -4.42 10.43
CA ARG A 59 -18.00 -5.61 9.59
C ARG A 59 -16.87 -6.57 9.89
N ALA A 60 -17.14 -7.54 10.77
CA ALA A 60 -16.22 -8.63 11.03
C ALA A 60 -15.87 -9.31 9.69
N SER A 61 -14.62 -9.14 9.25
CA SER A 61 -14.10 -9.71 8.01
C SER A 61 -13.19 -10.88 8.36
N HIS A 62 -13.56 -12.08 7.92
CA HIS A 62 -12.72 -13.29 8.02
C HIS A 62 -11.41 -13.18 7.22
N ARG A 63 -11.19 -12.10 6.46
CA ARG A 63 -10.02 -11.86 5.61
C ARG A 63 -9.29 -10.57 5.97
N SER A 64 -9.12 -10.28 7.26
CA SER A 64 -8.29 -9.14 7.67
C SER A 64 -6.82 -9.39 7.37
N ILE A 65 -6.05 -8.32 7.20
CA ILE A 65 -4.60 -8.43 6.95
C ILE A 65 -3.91 -9.10 8.15
N THR A 66 -4.37 -8.84 9.38
CA THR A 66 -3.87 -9.53 10.58
C THR A 66 -4.08 -11.04 10.48
N ALA A 67 -5.22 -11.51 9.99
CA ALA A 67 -5.50 -12.94 9.85
C ALA A 67 -4.69 -13.61 8.73
N ILE A 68 -4.34 -12.87 7.66
CA ILE A 68 -3.62 -13.40 6.49
C ILE A 68 -2.11 -13.35 6.68
N ARG A 69 -1.58 -12.22 7.18
CA ARG A 69 -0.14 -11.92 7.24
C ARG A 69 0.42 -11.84 8.67
N GLY A 70 -0.45 -11.88 9.67
CA GLY A 70 -0.05 -11.83 11.08
C GLY A 70 0.13 -10.41 11.63
N PRO A 71 0.27 -10.29 12.97
CA PRO A 71 0.28 -9.01 13.67
C PRO A 71 1.56 -8.19 13.46
N ALA A 72 2.71 -8.83 13.18
CA ALA A 72 3.97 -8.14 12.95
C ALA A 72 3.93 -7.31 11.65
N GLU A 73 3.42 -7.90 10.58
CA GLU A 73 3.25 -7.24 9.28
C GLU A 73 2.28 -6.06 9.37
N VAL A 74 1.20 -6.20 10.13
CA VAL A 74 0.24 -5.12 10.34
C VAL A 74 0.86 -3.95 11.11
N ARG A 75 1.74 -4.21 12.09
CA ARG A 75 2.49 -3.13 12.76
C ARG A 75 3.40 -2.40 11.77
N TYR A 76 4.08 -3.15 10.90
CA TYR A 76 4.91 -2.55 9.85
C TYR A 76 4.08 -1.68 8.91
N LEU A 77 2.96 -2.18 8.38
CA LEU A 77 2.03 -1.41 7.54
C LEU A 77 1.52 -0.15 8.23
N ARG A 78 1.17 -0.21 9.52
CA ARG A 78 0.76 0.98 10.30
C ARG A 78 1.87 2.03 10.36
N SER A 79 3.12 1.62 10.55
CA SER A 79 4.25 2.55 10.55
C SER A 79 4.42 3.23 9.18
N GLN A 80 4.29 2.47 8.09
CA GLN A 80 4.37 2.98 6.72
C GLN A 80 3.23 3.97 6.39
N ILE A 81 2.00 3.65 6.78
CA ILE A 81 0.84 4.56 6.64
C ILE A 81 1.08 5.87 7.39
N ASN A 82 1.61 5.79 8.62
CA ASN A 82 1.88 6.98 9.41
C ASN A 82 2.96 7.87 8.77
N LEU A 83 4.06 7.26 8.31
CA LEU A 83 5.12 7.96 7.57
C LEU A 83 4.59 8.62 6.29
N PHE A 84 3.74 7.91 5.54
CA PHE A 84 3.13 8.44 4.32
C PHE A 84 2.25 9.66 4.63
N ARG A 85 1.39 9.58 5.65
CA ARG A 85 0.53 10.71 6.07
C ARG A 85 1.34 11.93 6.51
N ILE A 86 2.36 11.74 7.35
CA ILE A 86 3.26 12.83 7.77
C ILE A 86 3.92 13.49 6.56
N ARG A 87 4.40 12.69 5.60
CA ARG A 87 5.00 13.20 4.37
C ARG A 87 4.00 13.96 3.50
N SER A 88 2.77 13.46 3.38
CA SER A 88 1.70 14.12 2.63
C SER A 88 1.25 15.43 3.28
N ASP A 89 1.12 15.47 4.60
CA ASP A 89 0.76 16.66 5.37
C ASP A 89 1.86 17.74 5.37
N ALA A 90 3.12 17.35 5.19
CA ALA A 90 4.24 18.27 5.03
C ALA A 90 4.26 19.02 3.68
N VAL A 91 3.59 18.51 2.65
CA VAL A 91 3.54 19.13 1.31
C VAL A 91 2.81 20.48 1.30
N PRO A 92 1.61 20.64 1.90
CA PRO A 92 0.95 21.95 1.96
C PRO A 92 1.64 22.97 2.89
N ALA A 93 2.51 22.55 3.81
CA ALA A 93 3.21 23.44 4.73
C ALA A 93 4.40 24.20 4.10
N LEU A 94 4.89 23.73 2.95
CA LEU A 94 6.05 24.32 2.23
C LEU A 94 5.65 25.34 1.15
N ILE A 95 4.35 25.57 0.93
CA ILE A 95 3.84 26.47 -0.12
C ILE A 95 3.17 27.72 0.48
N ARG A 96 3.26 27.94 1.80
CA ARG A 96 2.76 29.16 2.46
C ARG A 96 3.86 30.17 2.73
#